data_AF-A0A4Q3KMS9-F1
#
_entry.id   AF-A0A4Q3KMS9-F1
#
_cell.length_a   1.000
_cell.length_b   1.000
_cell.length_c   1.000
_cell.angle_alpha   90.00
_cell.angle_beta   90.00
_cell.angle_gamma   90.00
#
_symmetry.space_group_name_H-M   'P 1'
#
loop_
_entity.id
_entity.type
_entity.pdbx_description
1 polymer ?
#
loop_
_entity_poly.entity_id
_entity_poly.type
_entity_poly.pdbx_seq_one_letter_code
_entity_poly.pdbx_strand_id
1 'polypeptide(L)'
;MDEQDAILRALILSAAACGAAALLIGGWVSRVAGSYQDGDRRITLAQLGPLVWGQAMVPQGMQAYRGIVLFGRLWLSRREAGEGHLRGLGFTPQQVPWLRGQVTGSLALRRVADTLEGSFFGRKFSFDEEGIRRIEKLAPTPRVWQRL
;
A
#
# COMPACT_ATOMS: atom_id res chain seq x y z
N MET A 1 7.31 -14.72 -44.80
CA MET A 1 7.68 -13.80 -43.71
C MET A 1 6.99 -14.34 -42.48
N ASP A 2 7.45 -15.49 -41.97
CA ASP A 2 6.56 -16.35 -41.14
C ASP A 2 7.28 -17.05 -39.99
N GLU A 3 8.51 -17.53 -40.19
CA GLU A 3 9.19 -18.33 -39.16
C GLU A 3 9.89 -17.49 -38.09
N GLN A 4 10.58 -16.41 -38.48
CA GLN A 4 11.27 -15.50 -37.55
C GLN A 4 10.27 -14.76 -36.63
N ASP A 5 9.12 -14.36 -37.17
CA ASP A 5 8.05 -13.71 -36.41
C ASP A 5 7.39 -14.66 -35.42
N ALA A 6 7.22 -15.94 -35.78
CA ALA A 6 6.69 -16.96 -34.88
C ALA A 6 7.64 -17.25 -33.72
N ILE A 7 8.95 -17.38 -34.01
CA ILE A 7 9.98 -17.58 -32.98
C ILE A 7 10.03 -16.37 -32.04
N LEU A 8 10.04 -15.14 -32.58
CA LEU A 8 10.04 -13.92 -31.78
C LEU A 8 8.80 -13.82 -30.88
N ARG A 9 7.61 -14.11 -31.41
CA ARG A 9 6.37 -14.14 -30.61
C ARG A 9 6.42 -15.22 -29.52
N ALA A 10 6.89 -16.42 -29.83
CA ALA A 10 7.03 -17.49 -28.85
C ALA A 10 8.02 -17.14 -27.73
N LEU A 11 9.14 -16.49 -28.07
CA LEU A 11 10.12 -15.99 -27.10
C LEU A 11 9.53 -14.90 -26.20
N ILE A 12 8.81 -13.93 -26.78
CA ILE A 12 8.14 -12.86 -26.01
C ILE A 12 7.08 -13.46 -25.07
N LEU A 13 6.25 -14.37 -25.57
CA LEU A 13 5.22 -15.03 -24.75
C LEU A 13 5.82 -15.87 -23.63
N SER A 14 6.90 -16.60 -23.92
CA SER A 14 7.62 -17.40 -22.91
C SER A 14 8.27 -16.51 -21.85
N ALA A 15 8.92 -15.41 -22.27
CA ALA A 15 9.50 -14.44 -21.34
C ALA A 15 8.42 -13.79 -20.46
N ALA A 16 7.27 -13.42 -21.04
CA ALA A 16 6.13 -12.89 -20.30
C ALA A 16 5.58 -13.91 -19.29
N ALA A 17 5.44 -15.17 -19.69
CA ALA A 17 4.97 -16.25 -18.82
C ALA A 17 5.95 -16.53 -17.67
N CYS A 18 7.25 -16.59 -17.94
CA CYS A 18 8.28 -16.73 -16.91
C CYS A 18 8.29 -15.54 -15.95
N GLY A 19 8.16 -14.32 -16.46
CA GLY A 19 8.05 -13.11 -15.65
C GLY A 19 6.82 -13.13 -14.74
N ALA A 20 5.66 -13.52 -15.27
CA ALA A 20 4.44 -13.68 -14.47
C ALA A 20 4.59 -14.76 -13.40
N ALA A 21 5.18 -15.91 -13.74
CA ALA A 21 5.46 -16.99 -12.79
C ALA A 21 6.40 -16.53 -11.66
N ALA A 22 7.47 -15.81 -11.99
CA ALA A 22 8.39 -15.26 -10.99
C ALA A 22 7.72 -14.26 -10.04
N LEU A 23 6.82 -13.41 -10.54
CA LEU A 23 6.02 -12.50 -9.72
C LEU A 23 5.07 -13.26 -8.78
N LEU A 24 4.41 -14.30 -9.27
CA LEU A 24 3.52 -15.14 -8.47
C LEU A 24 4.30 -15.86 -7.37
N ILE A 25 5.44 -16.48 -7.70
CA ILE A 25 6.32 -17.15 -6.73
C ILE A 25 6.83 -16.14 -5.70
N GLY A 26 7.32 -14.98 -6.13
CA GLY A 26 7.81 -13.93 -5.26
C GLY A 26 6.75 -13.45 -4.25
N GLY A 27 5.49 -13.35 -4.67
CA GLY A 27 4.36 -13.04 -3.80
C GLY A 27 3.99 -14.20 -2.86
N TRP A 28 3.95 -15.43 -3.35
CA TRP A 28 3.56 -16.62 -2.58
C TRP A 28 4.55 -16.99 -1.48
N VAL A 29 5.85 -16.88 -1.76
CA VAL A 29 6.93 -17.14 -0.79
C VAL A 29 6.93 -16.05 0.31
N SER A 30 6.48 -14.84 -0.03
CA SER A 30 6.46 -13.68 0.86
C SER A 30 5.09 -13.50 1.52
N ARG A 31 4.66 -14.48 2.32
CA ARG A 31 3.39 -14.36 3.06
C ARG A 31 3.45 -13.20 4.05
N VAL A 32 2.52 -12.25 3.95
CA VAL A 32 2.39 -11.10 4.87
C VAL A 32 0.97 -10.96 5.41
N ALA A 33 0.05 -11.86 5.06
CA ALA A 33 -1.28 -11.89 5.65
C ALA A 33 -1.23 -12.14 7.17
N GLY A 34 -2.11 -11.47 7.91
CA GLY A 34 -2.19 -11.55 9.37
C GLY A 34 -2.52 -10.20 10.01
N SER A 35 -2.65 -10.21 11.33
CA SER A 35 -2.77 -8.99 12.12
C SER A 35 -1.41 -8.55 12.63
N TYR A 36 -1.16 -7.24 12.61
CA TYR A 36 0.08 -6.66 13.13
C TYR A 36 -0.21 -5.43 13.99
N GLN A 37 0.71 -5.14 14.90
CA GLN A 37 0.65 -4.03 15.83
C GLN A 37 1.90 -3.15 15.74
N ASP A 38 1.71 -1.83 15.73
CA ASP A 38 2.76 -0.80 15.86
C ASP A 38 2.27 0.23 16.90
N GLY A 39 2.73 0.09 18.14
CA GLY A 39 2.23 0.88 19.27
C GLY A 39 0.75 0.64 19.55
N ASP A 40 -0.05 1.70 19.46
CA ASP A 40 -1.51 1.69 19.62
C ASP A 40 -2.27 1.27 18.35
N ARG A 41 -1.56 1.10 17.22
CA ARG A 41 -2.18 0.82 15.92
C ARG A 41 -2.21 -0.66 15.64
N ARG A 42 -3.35 -1.14 15.15
CA ARG A 42 -3.52 -2.51 14.67
C ARG A 42 -3.97 -2.52 13.22
N ILE A 43 -3.24 -3.22 12.37
CA ILE A 43 -3.61 -3.48 10.98
C ILE A 43 -3.93 -4.97 10.81
N THR A 44 -4.93 -5.27 9.99
CA THR A 44 -5.18 -6.63 9.51
C THR A 44 -4.99 -6.67 8.00
N LEU A 45 -4.08 -7.52 7.55
CA LEU A 45 -3.72 -7.69 6.14
C LEU A 45 -4.23 -9.03 5.62
N ALA A 46 -4.80 -9.01 4.42
CA ALA A 46 -5.13 -10.16 3.62
C ALA A 46 -4.36 -10.11 2.29
N GLN A 47 -4.13 -11.28 1.71
CA GLN A 47 -3.24 -11.44 0.57
C GLN A 47 -3.79 -12.47 -0.42
N LEU A 48 -3.67 -12.15 -1.72
CA LEU A 48 -3.89 -13.08 -2.82
C LEU A 48 -2.74 -12.96 -3.82
N GLY A 49 -1.83 -13.93 -3.81
CA GLY A 49 -0.59 -13.86 -4.57
C GLY A 49 0.25 -12.64 -4.14
N PRO A 50 0.70 -11.78 -5.07
CA PRO A 50 1.41 -10.56 -4.72
C PRO A 50 0.49 -9.44 -4.25
N LEU A 51 -0.84 -9.54 -4.43
CA LEU A 51 -1.77 -8.47 -4.06
C LEU A 51 -2.05 -8.51 -2.57
N VAL A 52 -1.96 -7.35 -1.92
CA VAL A 52 -2.20 -7.20 -0.48
C VAL A 52 -3.22 -6.08 -0.24
N TRP A 53 -4.16 -6.32 0.65
CA TRP A 53 -5.09 -5.32 1.14
C TRP A 53 -5.25 -5.46 2.64
N GLY A 54 -5.75 -4.42 3.28
CA GLY A 54 -5.97 -4.48 4.71
C GLY A 54 -6.66 -3.26 5.27
N GLN A 55 -6.91 -3.29 6.56
CA GLN A 55 -7.57 -2.20 7.26
C GLN A 55 -7.03 -2.02 8.68
N ALA A 56 -7.05 -0.79 9.16
CA ALA A 56 -6.90 -0.44 10.58
C ALA A 56 -8.15 0.30 11.04
N MET A 57 -8.68 -0.09 12.19
CA MET A 57 -9.69 0.72 12.87
C MET A 57 -9.00 1.84 13.63
N VAL A 58 -9.51 3.07 13.49
CA VAL A 58 -9.01 4.25 14.20
C VAL A 58 -10.19 4.99 14.84
N PRO A 59 -9.97 5.82 15.86
CA PRO A 59 -11.05 6.61 16.44
C PRO A 59 -11.81 7.39 15.36
N GLN A 60 -13.12 7.19 15.32
CA GLN A 60 -14.05 7.85 14.39
C GLN A 60 -13.76 7.61 12.90
N GLY A 61 -13.10 6.50 12.54
CA GLY A 61 -12.83 6.18 11.14
C GLY A 61 -12.12 4.85 10.91
N MET A 62 -11.53 4.73 9.73
CA MET A 62 -10.81 3.55 9.28
C MET A 62 -9.68 3.94 8.33
N GLN A 63 -8.59 3.22 8.37
CA GLN A 63 -7.50 3.28 7.39
C GLN A 63 -7.59 2.08 6.47
N ALA A 64 -7.74 2.31 5.17
CA ALA A 64 -7.72 1.26 4.15
C ALA A 64 -6.34 1.19 3.49
N TYR A 65 -5.82 -0.02 3.37
CA TYR A 65 -4.52 -0.31 2.78
C TYR A 65 -4.68 -1.16 1.53
N ARG A 66 -3.90 -0.86 0.49
CA ARG A 66 -3.83 -1.68 -0.73
C ARG A 66 -2.46 -1.55 -1.37
N GLY A 67 -1.92 -2.66 -1.86
CA GLY A 67 -0.69 -2.65 -2.64
C GLY A 67 -0.19 -4.05 -2.93
N ILE A 68 1.13 -4.24 -2.90
CA ILE A 68 1.76 -5.47 -3.36
C ILE A 68 2.89 -5.93 -2.45
N VAL A 69 3.15 -7.23 -2.45
CA VAL A 69 4.32 -7.86 -1.84
C VAL A 69 5.11 -8.64 -2.89
N LEU A 70 6.42 -8.39 -2.96
CA LEU A 70 7.35 -9.11 -3.84
C LEU A 70 8.69 -9.29 -3.11
N PHE A 71 9.20 -10.52 -3.07
CA PHE A 71 10.52 -10.85 -2.51
C PHE A 71 10.76 -10.27 -1.10
N GLY A 72 9.77 -10.45 -0.22
CA GLY A 72 9.79 -9.99 1.16
C GLY A 72 9.60 -8.48 1.34
N ARG A 73 9.43 -7.70 0.25
CA ARG A 73 9.16 -6.26 0.30
C ARG A 73 7.67 -6.01 0.07
N LEU A 74 7.06 -5.22 0.94
CA LEU A 74 5.65 -4.88 0.95
C LEU A 74 5.48 -3.37 0.75
N TRP A 75 4.74 -2.99 -0.28
CA TRP A 75 4.38 -1.60 -0.53
C TRP A 75 2.86 -1.46 -0.42
N LEU A 76 2.38 -0.58 0.46
CA LEU A 76 0.96 -0.32 0.65
C LEU A 76 0.67 1.17 0.50
N SER A 77 -0.37 1.51 -0.24
CA SER A 77 -0.99 2.84 -0.20
C SER A 77 -2.05 2.86 0.88
N ARG A 78 -2.07 3.93 1.68
CA ARG A 78 -3.05 4.16 2.75
C ARG A 78 -4.04 5.23 2.32
N ARG A 79 -5.32 4.98 2.57
CA ARG A 79 -6.42 5.94 2.43
C ARG A 79 -7.13 6.06 3.77
N GLU A 80 -7.57 7.26 4.10
CA GLU A 80 -8.38 7.50 5.30
C GLU A 80 -9.86 7.44 4.93
N ALA A 81 -10.67 6.93 5.85
CA ALA A 81 -12.12 6.96 5.80
C ALA A 81 -12.67 7.39 7.17
N GLY A 82 -13.83 8.03 7.16
CA GLY A 82 -14.45 8.61 8.35
C GLY A 82 -14.18 10.11 8.45
N GLU A 83 -15.25 10.90 8.42
CA GLU A 83 -15.16 12.36 8.54
C GLU A 83 -14.59 12.78 9.90
N GLY A 84 -15.06 12.17 10.99
CA GLY A 84 -14.54 12.44 12.34
C GLY A 84 -13.03 12.19 12.44
N HIS A 85 -12.54 11.11 11.82
CA HIS A 85 -11.10 10.84 11.75
C HIS A 85 -10.34 11.90 10.95
N LEU A 86 -10.81 12.26 9.75
CA LEU A 86 -10.18 13.30 8.93
C LEU A 86 -10.14 14.66 9.65
N ARG A 87 -11.22 15.01 10.37
CA ARG A 87 -11.24 16.21 11.21
C ARG A 87 -10.26 16.13 12.37
N GLY A 88 -10.12 14.95 12.99
CA GLY A 88 -9.09 14.69 14.01
C GLY A 88 -7.65 14.81 13.49
N LEU A 89 -7.43 14.64 12.18
CA LEU A 89 -6.15 14.92 11.53
C LEU A 89 -5.92 16.41 11.22
N GLY A 90 -6.87 17.29 11.55
CA GLY A 90 -6.77 18.74 11.37
C GLY A 90 -7.38 19.27 10.07
N PHE A 91 -8.07 18.44 9.28
CA PHE A 91 -8.74 18.90 8.07
C PHE A 91 -10.07 19.60 8.39
N THR A 92 -10.38 20.68 7.67
CA THR A 92 -11.64 21.40 7.83
C THR A 92 -12.81 20.63 7.19
N PRO A 93 -14.07 20.89 7.60
CA PRO A 93 -15.24 20.27 6.96
C PRO A 93 -15.30 20.49 5.44
N GLN A 94 -14.82 21.63 4.95
CA GLN A 94 -14.74 21.93 3.51
C GLN A 94 -13.66 21.12 2.79
N GLN A 95 -12.59 20.72 3.48
CA GLN A 95 -11.49 19.91 2.90
C GLN A 95 -11.82 18.41 2.88
N VAL A 96 -12.64 17.92 3.81
CA VAL A 96 -12.97 16.49 3.95
C VAL A 96 -13.50 15.85 2.65
N PRO A 97 -14.44 16.45 1.90
CA PRO A 97 -14.92 15.89 0.64
C PRO A 97 -13.80 15.60 -0.36
N TRP A 98 -12.82 16.50 -0.46
CA TRP A 98 -11.69 16.36 -1.38
C TRP A 98 -10.72 15.23 -1.01
N LEU A 99 -10.64 14.90 0.27
CA LEU A 99 -9.74 13.87 0.79
C LEU A 99 -10.34 12.47 0.76
N ARG A 100 -11.65 12.34 0.63
CA ARG A 100 -12.32 11.04 0.62
C ARG A 100 -11.80 10.19 -0.54
N GLY A 101 -11.22 9.03 -0.22
CA GLY A 101 -10.65 8.11 -1.21
C GLY A 101 -9.25 8.49 -1.73
N GLN A 102 -8.70 9.63 -1.31
CA GLN A 102 -7.34 10.01 -1.64
C GLN A 102 -6.32 9.19 -0.87
N VAL A 103 -5.18 8.91 -1.51
CA VAL A 103 -4.05 8.28 -0.83
C VAL A 103 -3.37 9.32 0.03
N THR A 104 -3.43 9.14 1.35
CA THR A 104 -2.88 10.03 2.38
C THR A 104 -1.49 9.64 2.86
N GLY A 105 -1.05 8.45 2.49
CA GLY A 105 0.31 8.00 2.73
C GLY A 105 0.62 6.67 2.09
N SER A 106 1.84 6.20 2.29
CA SER A 106 2.26 4.87 1.87
C SER A 106 3.20 4.23 2.88
N LEU A 107 3.17 2.92 2.97
CA LEU A 107 4.13 2.10 3.70
C LEU A 107 5.05 1.43 2.69
N ALA A 108 6.35 1.47 2.93
CA ALA A 108 7.32 0.59 2.28
C ALA A 108 8.01 -0.21 3.39
N LEU A 109 7.72 -1.50 3.45
CA LEU A 109 8.10 -2.40 4.52
C LEU A 109 8.86 -3.60 3.93
N ARG A 110 9.59 -4.29 4.79
CA ARG A 110 10.24 -5.56 4.52
C ARG A 110 9.85 -6.53 5.62
N ARG A 111 9.54 -7.77 5.26
CA ARG A 111 9.35 -8.85 6.21
C ARG A 111 10.69 -9.29 6.77
N VAL A 112 10.80 -9.29 8.10
CA VAL A 112 11.97 -9.77 8.85
C VAL A 112 11.44 -10.75 9.90
N ALA A 113 11.59 -12.05 9.66
CA ALA A 113 10.93 -13.10 10.46
C ALA A 113 9.40 -12.85 10.62
N ASP A 114 8.96 -12.48 11.82
CA ASP A 114 7.57 -12.20 12.19
C ASP A 114 7.27 -10.69 12.33
N THR A 115 8.15 -9.82 11.86
CA THR A 115 7.92 -8.36 11.81
C THR A 115 7.81 -7.84 10.38
N LEU A 116 7.16 -6.70 10.23
CA LEU A 116 7.24 -5.87 9.04
C LEU A 116 7.92 -4.55 9.40
N GLU A 117 9.11 -4.32 8.85
CA GLU A 117 9.97 -3.19 9.19
C GLU A 117 10.18 -2.26 7.99
N GLY A 118 10.15 -0.96 8.21
CA GLY A 118 10.48 -0.01 7.17
C GLY A 118 10.00 1.39 7.49
N SER A 119 9.33 2.04 6.53
CA SER A 119 8.98 3.44 6.66
C SER A 119 7.56 3.74 6.20
N PHE A 120 6.92 4.66 6.93
CA PHE A 120 5.72 5.35 6.52
C PHE A 120 6.07 6.69 5.87
N PHE A 121 5.49 6.93 4.71
CA PHE A 121 5.60 8.17 3.94
C PHE A 121 4.24 8.86 3.98
N GLY A 122 4.10 9.82 4.89
CA GLY A 122 2.90 10.66 4.97
C GLY A 122 2.82 11.62 3.79
N ARG A 123 1.64 12.24 3.61
CA ARG A 123 1.44 13.30 2.62
C ARG A 123 0.87 14.54 3.28
N LYS A 124 1.36 15.69 2.85
CA LYS A 124 0.81 17.00 3.17
C LYS A 124 -0.01 17.47 1.99
N PHE A 125 -1.22 17.94 2.26
CA PHE A 125 -2.14 18.48 1.27
C PHE A 125 -2.21 19.99 1.48
N SER A 126 -2.04 20.73 0.39
CA SER A 126 -2.33 22.16 0.33
C SER A 126 -3.59 22.36 -0.50
N PHE A 127 -4.44 23.29 -0.06
CA PHE A 127 -5.74 23.53 -0.64
C PHE A 127 -5.87 24.98 -1.13
N ASP A 128 -6.71 25.19 -2.12
CA ASP A 128 -7.25 26.48 -2.54
C ASP A 128 -8.78 26.41 -2.61
N GLU A 129 -9.42 27.39 -3.24
CA GLU A 129 -10.89 27.46 -3.38
C GLU A 129 -11.44 26.35 -4.29
N GLU A 130 -10.63 25.82 -5.21
CA GLU A 130 -11.03 24.79 -6.18
C GLU A 130 -10.73 23.36 -5.71
N GLY A 131 -9.94 23.19 -4.64
CA GLY A 131 -9.72 21.91 -3.98
C GLY A 131 -8.27 21.66 -3.59
N ILE A 132 -7.75 20.45 -3.89
CA ILE A 132 -6.36 20.09 -3.58
C ILE A 132 -5.44 20.71 -4.63
N ARG A 133 -4.69 21.72 -4.21
CA ARG A 133 -3.70 22.41 -5.04
C ARG A 133 -2.38 21.65 -5.16
N ARG A 134 -1.91 21.08 -4.05
CA ARG A 134 -0.59 20.42 -3.99
C ARG A 134 -0.59 19.27 -3.02
N ILE A 135 0.15 18.22 -3.38
CA ILE A 135 0.44 17.07 -2.52
C ILE A 135 1.95 16.94 -2.40
N GLU A 136 2.46 17.02 -1.17
CA GLU A 136 3.89 16.86 -0.87
C GLU A 136 4.11 15.58 -0.05
N LYS A 137 5.17 14.84 -0.36
CA LYS A 137 5.59 13.71 0.49
C LYS A 137 6.30 14.25 1.71
N LEU A 138 5.88 13.78 2.89
CA LEU A 138 6.56 14.07 4.14
C LEU A 138 7.80 13.19 4.30
N ALA A 139 8.69 13.60 5.20
CA ALA A 139 9.86 12.81 5.57
C ALA A 139 9.44 11.40 6.05
N PRO A 140 10.20 10.36 5.68
CA PRO A 140 9.89 9.00 6.09
C PRO A 140 9.97 8.87 7.61
N THR A 141 8.95 8.26 8.20
CA THR A 141 8.94 7.88 9.61
C THR A 141 9.17 6.37 9.72
N PRO A 142 10.20 5.91 10.45
CA PRO A 142 10.41 4.49 10.68
C PRO A 142 9.19 3.83 11.35
N ARG A 143 8.92 2.57 10.98
CA ARG A 143 7.80 1.77 11.48
C ARG A 143 8.23 0.32 11.65
N VAL A 144 7.80 -0.29 12.75
CA VAL A 144 7.99 -1.71 13.03
C VAL A 144 6.65 -2.28 13.45
N TRP A 145 6.13 -3.21 12.66
CA TRP A 145 4.86 -3.87 12.91
C TRP A 145 5.12 -5.29 13.38
N GLN A 146 4.74 -5.59 14.61
CA GLN A 146 4.87 -6.91 15.22
C GLN A 146 3.64 -7.74 14.91
N ARG A 147 3.83 -8.99 14.49
CA ARG A 147 2.71 -9.91 14.26
C ARG A 147 2.03 -10.28 15.57
N LEU A 148 0.70 -10.38 15.52
CA LEU A 148 -0.16 -10.79 16.64
C LEU A 148 -0.58 -12.25 16.53
#